data_AF-A0A7S2VUP3-F1
#
_entry.id   AF-A0A7S2VUP3-F1
#
_cell.length_a   1.000
_cell.length_b   1.000
_cell.length_c   1.000
_cell.angle_alpha   90.00
_cell.angle_beta   90.00
_cell.angle_gamma   90.00
#
_symmetry.space_group_name_H-M   'P 1'
#
loop_
_entity.id
_entity.type
_entity.pdbx_description
1 polymer ?
#
loop_
_entity_poly.entity_id
_entity_poly.type
_entity_poly.pdbx_seq_one_letter_code
_entity_poly.pdbx_strand_id
1 'polypeptide(L)'
;EEDTKVHVLVREIRPPFLDGRVKYTTQTDMVSVVRDPTSDLAVLARKGSQVVRHVREQEGRTKMRKRFWELAGSNIGNVLGVEEVKTKEDEEEAARNGEDVDYRQDSQFLDLMKKQKSVAVSEFAKTKTISEQRRALPVFDVRQELMSLI
;
A
#
# COMPACT_ATOMS: atom_id res chain seq x y z
N GLU A 1 15.85 -55.97 22.60
CA GLU A 1 15.01 -54.77 22.63
C GLU A 1 14.59 -54.52 21.20
N GLU A 2 13.40 -54.99 20.84
CA GLU A 2 12.88 -54.90 19.47
C GLU A 2 12.08 -53.61 19.33
N ASP A 3 12.52 -52.77 18.39
CA ASP A 3 11.96 -51.45 18.11
C ASP A 3 10.47 -51.54 17.73
N THR A 4 9.62 -50.93 18.55
CA THR A 4 8.18 -50.80 18.31
C THR A 4 7.91 -49.85 17.15
N LYS A 5 7.76 -50.42 15.95
CA LYS A 5 7.47 -49.65 14.74
C LYS A 5 6.01 -49.16 14.76
N VAL A 6 5.83 -47.86 14.98
CA VAL A 6 4.51 -47.20 15.00
C VAL A 6 4.07 -46.87 13.57
N HIS A 7 2.93 -47.40 13.14
CA HIS A 7 2.31 -47.06 11.86
C HIS A 7 1.27 -45.96 12.03
N VAL A 8 1.51 -44.80 11.40
CA VAL A 8 0.57 -43.67 11.40
C VAL A 8 -0.32 -43.76 10.16
N LEU A 9 -1.63 -43.95 10.34
CA LEU A 9 -2.62 -43.77 9.28
C LEU A 9 -3.16 -42.35 9.32
N VAL A 10 -2.78 -41.54 8.33
CA VAL A 10 -3.35 -40.20 8.13
C VAL A 10 -4.57 -40.33 7.23
N ARG A 11 -5.76 -40.00 7.76
CA ARG A 11 -6.97 -39.83 6.94
C ARG A 11 -7.10 -38.37 6.53
N GLU A 12 -6.90 -38.10 5.24
CA GLU A 12 -7.18 -36.78 4.68
C GLU A 12 -8.69 -36.67 4.41
N ILE A 13 -9.45 -36.19 5.39
CA ILE A 13 -10.89 -35.93 5.24
C ILE A 13 -11.02 -34.55 4.59
N ARG A 14 -11.13 -34.50 3.27
CA ARG A 14 -11.59 -33.29 2.59
C ARG A 14 -13.11 -33.17 2.72
N PRO A 15 -13.62 -32.03 3.21
CA PRO A 15 -15.05 -31.84 3.32
C PRO A 15 -15.67 -31.80 1.90
N PRO A 16 -16.95 -32.20 1.74
CA PRO A 16 -17.58 -32.42 0.44
C PRO A 16 -17.59 -31.18 -0.47
N PHE A 17 -17.47 -29.97 0.09
CA PHE A 17 -17.35 -28.71 -0.66
C PHE A 17 -15.96 -28.46 -1.29
N LEU A 18 -14.94 -29.20 -0.88
CA LEU A 18 -13.59 -29.21 -1.46
C LEU A 18 -13.30 -30.48 -2.29
N ASP A 19 -14.27 -31.40 -2.38
CA ASP A 19 -14.17 -32.67 -3.13
C ASP A 19 -14.29 -32.44 -4.66
N GLY A 20 -14.58 -31.22 -5.12
CA GLY A 20 -14.68 -30.87 -6.54
C GLY A 20 -15.84 -31.53 -7.30
N ARG A 21 -16.54 -32.48 -6.68
CA ARG A 21 -17.74 -33.17 -7.20
C ARG A 21 -18.96 -32.24 -7.30
N VAL A 22 -19.04 -31.24 -6.43
CA VAL A 22 -20.11 -30.23 -6.43
C VAL A 22 -19.47 -28.84 -6.56
N LYS A 23 -19.60 -28.23 -7.74
CA LYS A 23 -19.21 -26.83 -7.97
C LYS A 23 -20.39 -25.94 -7.59
N TYR A 24 -20.31 -25.30 -6.43
CA TYR A 24 -21.35 -24.35 -5.97
C TYR A 24 -21.30 -23.01 -6.70
N THR A 25 -20.19 -22.69 -7.38
CA THR A 25 -20.07 -21.50 -8.23
C THR A 25 -20.16 -21.90 -9.69
N THR A 26 -20.96 -21.15 -10.44
CA THR A 26 -21.03 -21.20 -11.90
C THR A 26 -19.90 -20.43 -12.56
N GLN A 27 -19.19 -19.59 -11.80
CA GLN A 27 -18.08 -18.78 -12.29
C GLN A 27 -16.75 -19.44 -11.89
N THR A 28 -16.16 -20.20 -12.80
CA THR A 28 -14.83 -20.81 -12.64
C THR A 28 -13.69 -19.88 -13.04
N ASP A 29 -13.99 -18.94 -13.94
CA ASP A 29 -13.00 -18.03 -14.51
C ASP A 29 -13.12 -16.65 -13.87
N MET A 30 -11.99 -15.95 -13.80
CA MET A 30 -11.92 -14.62 -13.22
C MET A 30 -12.72 -13.63 -14.09
N VAL A 31 -13.70 -12.95 -13.50
CA VAL A 31 -14.53 -11.98 -14.22
C VAL A 31 -13.69 -10.75 -14.57
N SER A 32 -13.74 -10.33 -15.84
CA SER A 32 -13.06 -9.11 -16.26
C SER A 32 -13.69 -7.89 -15.59
N VAL A 33 -12.86 -7.07 -14.94
CA VAL A 33 -13.31 -5.81 -14.31
C VAL A 33 -13.84 -4.81 -15.36
N VAL A 34 -13.33 -4.92 -16.58
CA VAL A 34 -13.78 -4.12 -17.72
C VAL A 34 -14.84 -4.92 -18.48
N ARG A 35 -16.02 -4.31 -18.64
CA ARG A 35 -17.16 -4.91 -19.34
C ARG A 35 -16.93 -5.07 -20.84
N ASP A 36 -16.30 -4.09 -21.48
CA ASP A 36 -15.88 -4.14 -22.87
C ASP A 36 -14.43 -3.63 -23.02
N PRO A 37 -13.45 -4.52 -23.25
CA PRO A 37 -12.05 -4.16 -23.38
C PRO A 37 -11.73 -3.42 -24.70
N THR A 38 -12.61 -3.47 -25.70
CA THR A 38 -12.43 -2.79 -26.98
C THR A 38 -12.98 -1.36 -27.00
N SER A 39 -13.77 -1.00 -25.98
CA SER A 39 -14.30 0.36 -25.83
C SER A 39 -13.19 1.41 -25.82
N ASP A 40 -13.42 2.54 -26.52
CA ASP A 40 -12.45 3.63 -26.62
C ASP A 40 -12.00 4.13 -25.25
N LEU A 41 -12.92 4.20 -24.28
CA LEU A 41 -12.62 4.59 -22.92
C LEU A 41 -11.62 3.62 -22.25
N ALA A 42 -11.82 2.31 -22.40
CA ALA A 42 -10.91 1.31 -21.83
C ALA A 42 -9.53 1.33 -22.52
N VAL A 43 -9.50 1.52 -23.84
CA VAL A 43 -8.25 1.61 -24.61
C VAL A 43 -7.47 2.88 -24.25
N LEU A 44 -8.13 4.03 -24.17
CA LEU A 44 -7.52 5.30 -23.80
C LEU A 44 -7.02 5.28 -22.34
N ALA A 45 -7.79 4.71 -21.42
CA ALA A 45 -7.37 4.56 -20.02
C ALA A 45 -6.13 3.67 -19.89
N ARG A 46 -6.05 2.56 -20.65
CA ARG A 46 -4.86 1.69 -20.69
C ARG A 46 -3.64 2.38 -21.30
N LYS A 47 -3.84 3.15 -22.37
CA LYS A 47 -2.75 3.89 -23.05
C LYS A 47 -2.23 5.06 -22.20
N GLY A 48 -3.12 5.69 -21.44
CA GLY A 48 -2.82 6.86 -20.62
C GLY A 48 -2.61 8.15 -21.43
N SER A 49 -2.44 9.27 -20.72
CA SER A 49 -2.19 10.58 -21.34
C SER A 49 -0.72 10.75 -21.74
N GLN A 50 -0.48 11.08 -23.01
CA GLN A 50 0.86 11.39 -23.52
C GLN A 50 1.48 12.61 -22.82
N VAL A 51 0.67 13.63 -22.52
CA VAL A 51 1.12 14.85 -21.85
C VAL A 51 1.61 14.52 -20.44
N VAL A 52 0.85 13.71 -19.69
CA VAL A 52 1.24 13.31 -18.32
C VAL A 52 2.53 12.50 -18.32
N ARG A 53 2.70 11.60 -19.30
CA ARG A 53 3.95 10.84 -19.46
C ARG A 53 5.14 11.77 -19.73
N HIS A 54 4.97 12.74 -20.61
CA HIS A 54 6.02 13.71 -20.95
C HIS A 54 6.39 14.60 -19.74
N VAL A 55 5.40 15.10 -19.00
CA VAL A 55 5.63 15.88 -17.77
C VAL A 55 6.37 15.05 -16.74
N ARG A 56 5.96 13.79 -16.50
CA ARG A 56 6.64 12.90 -15.54
C ARG A 56 8.08 12.60 -15.95
N GLU A 57 8.35 12.43 -17.24
CA GLU A 57 9.71 12.23 -17.76
C GLU A 57 10.57 13.50 -17.57
N GLN A 58 10.01 14.68 -17.85
CA GLN A 58 10.68 15.95 -17.60
C GLN A 58 10.98 16.17 -16.12
N GLU A 59 10.01 15.92 -15.24
CA GLU A 59 10.18 15.99 -13.78
C GLU A 59 11.25 15.00 -13.28
N GLY A 60 11.28 13.77 -13.81
CA GLY A 60 12.34 12.82 -13.50
C GLY A 60 13.72 13.34 -13.92
N ARG A 61 13.83 13.93 -15.11
CA ARG A 61 15.08 14.53 -15.61
C ARG A 61 15.49 15.79 -14.86
N THR A 62 14.54 16.60 -14.39
CA THR A 62 14.85 17.81 -13.60
C THR A 62 15.23 17.46 -12.17
N LYS A 63 14.61 16.44 -11.56
CA LYS A 63 15.04 15.88 -10.26
C LYS A 63 16.51 15.45 -10.28
N MET A 64 16.96 14.78 -11.35
CA MET A 64 18.37 14.39 -11.50
C MET A 64 19.32 15.59 -11.68
N ARG A 65 18.83 16.70 -12.26
CA ARG A 65 19.64 17.93 -12.46
C ARG A 65 19.77 18.77 -11.20
N LYS A 66 18.75 18.82 -10.33
CA LYS A 66 18.85 19.48 -9.01
C LYS A 66 19.96 18.84 -8.16
N ARG A 67 20.02 17.51 -8.15
CA ARG A 67 21.10 16.73 -7.51
C ARG A 67 22.51 17.01 -8.05
N PHE A 68 22.64 17.40 -9.32
CA PHE A 68 23.95 17.79 -9.88
C PHE A 68 24.39 19.19 -9.41
N TRP A 69 23.46 20.06 -9.03
CA TRP A 69 23.77 21.39 -8.47
C TRP A 69 23.85 21.39 -6.93
N GLU A 70 23.30 20.38 -6.28
CA GLU A 70 23.56 20.01 -4.88
C GLU A 70 24.97 19.38 -4.74
N LEU A 71 25.99 20.00 -5.33
CA LEU A 71 27.39 19.60 -5.12
C LEU A 71 27.77 19.72 -3.64
N ALA A 72 27.22 20.74 -2.97
CA ALA A 72 27.29 20.94 -1.53
C ALA A 72 26.61 19.77 -0.80
N GLY A 73 27.38 18.98 -0.06
CA GLY A 73 26.93 17.79 0.68
C GLY A 73 27.27 16.44 0.02
N SER A 74 27.74 16.41 -1.23
CA SER A 74 28.22 15.18 -1.88
C SER A 74 29.72 14.93 -1.59
N ASN A 75 30.17 13.67 -1.59
CA ASN A 75 31.60 13.33 -1.41
C ASN A 75 32.51 14.05 -2.42
N ILE A 76 32.03 14.28 -3.64
CA ILE A 76 32.80 14.99 -4.67
C ILE A 76 32.85 16.50 -4.40
N GLY A 77 31.79 17.09 -3.84
CA GLY A 77 31.76 18.49 -3.41
C GLY A 77 32.63 18.76 -2.19
N ASN A 78 32.72 17.80 -1.26
CA ASN A 78 33.64 17.86 -0.13
C ASN A 78 35.12 17.84 -0.59
N VAL A 79 35.44 17.09 -1.65
CA VAL A 79 36.77 17.10 -2.27
C VAL A 79 37.03 18.39 -3.06
N LEU A 80 36.00 18.99 -3.65
CA LEU A 80 36.08 20.24 -4.44
C LEU A 80 36.01 21.53 -3.60
N GLY A 81 35.79 21.43 -2.28
CA GLY A 81 35.79 22.58 -1.37
C GLY A 81 34.60 23.52 -1.52
N VAL A 82 33.45 23.02 -2.00
CA VAL A 82 32.23 23.81 -2.14
C VAL A 82 31.57 23.97 -0.77
N GLU A 83 31.48 25.20 -0.27
CA GLU A 83 30.82 25.49 1.02
C GLU A 83 29.30 25.30 0.92
N GLU A 84 28.74 24.64 1.94
CA GLU A 84 27.29 24.43 2.07
C GLU A 84 26.59 25.74 2.41
N VAL A 85 25.92 26.36 1.43
CA VAL A 85 24.98 27.44 1.70
C VAL A 85 23.69 26.82 2.22
N LYS A 86 23.62 26.62 3.53
CA LYS A 86 22.44 26.07 4.22
C LYS A 86 21.32 27.09 4.21
N THR A 87 20.27 26.84 3.44
CA THR A 87 19.00 27.53 3.60
C THR A 87 18.11 26.75 4.57
N LYS A 88 17.23 27.44 5.30
CA LYS A 88 16.40 26.86 6.38
C LYS A 88 15.49 25.70 5.93
N GLU A 89 15.24 25.58 4.63
CA GLU A 89 14.49 24.47 4.03
C GLU A 89 15.33 23.17 3.98
N ASP A 90 16.66 23.27 3.95
CA ASP A 90 17.60 22.15 3.86
C ASP A 90 17.83 21.46 5.21
N GLU A 91 17.62 22.15 6.34
CA GLU A 91 17.80 21.58 7.68
C GLU A 91 16.71 20.54 8.01
N GLU A 92 15.48 20.72 7.52
CA GLU A 92 14.39 19.74 7.71
C GLU A 92 14.55 18.49 6.82
N GLU A 93 15.22 18.61 5.66
CA GLU A 93 15.57 17.48 4.80
C GLU A 93 16.84 16.76 5.28
N ALA A 94 17.86 17.48 5.75
CA ALA A 94 19.09 16.89 6.28
C ALA A 94 18.86 16.08 7.56
N ALA A 95 17.91 16.48 8.42
CA ALA A 95 17.53 15.73 9.62
C ALA A 95 16.86 14.37 9.30
N ARG A 96 16.38 14.16 8.07
CA ARG A 96 15.81 12.88 7.61
C ARG A 96 16.84 12.00 6.90
N ASN A 97 17.95 12.57 6.46
CA ASN A 97 18.92 11.95 5.55
C ASN A 97 20.20 11.54 6.28
N GLY A 98 20.07 10.66 7.27
CA GLY A 98 21.22 9.95 7.84
C GLY A 98 21.74 8.89 6.88
N GLU A 99 22.90 9.15 6.29
CA GLU A 99 23.91 8.29 5.62
C GLU A 99 23.51 7.25 4.55
N ASP A 100 22.25 6.84 4.40
CA ASP A 100 21.84 5.97 3.29
C ASP A 100 20.44 6.35 2.78
N VAL A 101 20.40 6.97 1.60
CA VAL A 101 19.16 7.44 0.98
C VAL A 101 18.42 6.27 0.35
N ASP A 102 17.59 5.61 1.16
CA ASP A 102 16.67 4.57 0.70
C ASP A 102 15.53 5.18 -0.14
N TYR A 103 15.75 5.39 -1.44
CA TYR A 103 14.73 5.93 -2.37
C TYR A 103 13.47 5.06 -2.52
N ARG A 104 13.48 3.85 -1.95
CA ARG A 104 12.29 3.00 -1.82
C ARG A 104 11.35 3.52 -0.73
N GLN A 105 11.85 4.21 0.30
CA GLN A 105 11.06 4.71 1.43
C GLN A 105 10.08 5.83 1.02
N ASP A 106 10.48 6.76 0.16
CA ASP A 106 9.57 7.81 -0.35
C ASP A 106 8.42 7.26 -1.21
N SER A 107 8.59 6.08 -1.80
CA SER A 107 7.56 5.39 -2.58
C SER A 107 6.74 4.40 -1.75
N GLN A 108 7.00 4.27 -0.44
CA GLN A 108 6.23 3.38 0.43
C GLN A 108 4.88 4.02 0.74
N PHE A 109 3.81 3.41 0.22
CA PHE A 109 2.42 3.72 0.53
C PHE A 109 2.14 3.79 2.05
N LEU A 110 2.93 3.06 2.86
CA LEU A 110 2.90 3.12 4.32
C LEU A 110 3.11 4.52 4.88
N ASP A 111 3.97 5.35 4.28
CA ASP A 111 4.27 6.67 4.82
C ASP A 111 3.20 7.70 4.47
N LEU A 112 2.57 7.56 3.29
CA LEU A 112 1.33 8.27 2.97
C LEU A 112 0.17 7.83 3.87
N MET A 113 0.02 6.53 4.16
CA MET A 113 -1.00 6.04 5.10
C MET A 113 -0.76 6.51 6.54
N LYS A 114 0.50 6.62 6.97
CA LYS A 114 0.85 7.19 8.28
C LYS A 114 0.50 8.68 8.35
N LYS A 115 0.73 9.44 7.28
CA LYS A 115 0.27 10.84 7.17
C LYS A 115 -1.26 10.95 7.08
N GLN A 116 -1.91 9.95 6.49
CA GLN A 116 -3.38 9.80 6.44
C GLN A 116 -3.98 9.10 7.67
N LYS A 117 -3.22 8.82 8.74
CA LYS A 117 -3.78 8.22 9.97
C LYS A 117 -4.86 9.15 10.52
N SER A 118 -6.10 8.81 10.16
CA SER A 118 -7.37 9.23 10.73
C SER A 118 -7.29 10.57 11.45
N VAL A 119 -7.13 11.65 10.70
CA VAL A 119 -7.60 12.94 11.22
C VAL A 119 -9.09 12.72 11.42
N ALA A 120 -9.52 12.54 12.66
CA ALA A 120 -10.93 12.38 13.00
C ALA A 120 -11.66 13.61 12.43
N VAL A 121 -12.37 13.42 11.31
CA VAL A 121 -12.94 14.54 10.55
C VAL A 121 -14.15 15.13 11.29
N SER A 122 -14.79 14.32 12.14
CA SER A 122 -15.99 14.70 12.88
C SER A 122 -15.70 14.99 14.36
N GLU A 123 -16.34 16.02 14.90
CA GLU A 123 -16.37 16.34 16.34
C GLU A 123 -16.79 15.13 17.19
N PHE A 124 -17.71 14.32 16.66
CA PHE A 124 -18.14 13.05 17.27
C PHE A 124 -16.99 12.05 17.43
N ALA A 125 -16.12 11.93 16.41
CA ALA A 125 -14.99 11.01 16.43
C ALA A 125 -13.83 11.52 17.30
N LYS A 126 -13.76 12.85 17.53
CA LYS A 126 -12.80 13.46 18.44
C LYS A 126 -13.21 13.37 19.91
N THR A 127 -14.51 13.40 20.19
CA THR A 127 -15.04 13.45 21.57
C THR A 127 -15.35 12.08 22.16
N LYS A 128 -15.76 11.11 21.34
CA LYS A 128 -16.22 9.80 21.83
C LYS A 128 -15.12 8.75 21.79
N THR A 129 -15.19 7.82 22.75
CA THR A 129 -14.28 6.66 22.81
C THR A 129 -14.55 5.68 21.66
N ILE A 130 -13.56 4.88 21.27
CA ILE A 130 -13.69 3.88 20.18
C ILE A 130 -14.85 2.89 20.41
N SER A 131 -15.13 2.56 21.68
CA SER A 131 -16.22 1.67 22.07
C SER A 131 -17.59 2.30 21.80
N GLU A 132 -17.75 3.59 22.08
CA GLU A 132 -18.99 4.33 21.80
C GLU A 132 -19.20 4.54 20.31
N GLN A 133 -18.12 4.84 19.57
CA GLN A 133 -18.18 4.96 18.12
C GLN A 133 -18.67 3.67 17.46
N ARG A 134 -18.19 2.51 17.93
CA ARG A 134 -18.63 1.20 17.42
C ARG A 134 -20.09 0.88 17.73
N ARG A 135 -20.60 1.35 18.87
CA ARG A 135 -22.02 1.18 19.26
C ARG A 135 -22.96 2.08 18.45
N ALA A 136 -22.46 3.18 17.89
CA ALA A 136 -23.24 4.08 17.04
C ALA A 136 -23.35 3.60 15.57
N LEU A 137 -22.71 2.48 15.21
CA LEU A 137 -22.84 1.89 13.88
C LEU A 137 -24.15 1.08 13.78
N PRO A 138 -24.91 1.18 12.68
CA PRO A 138 -26.17 0.45 12.50
C PRO A 138 -26.04 -1.09 12.63
N VAL A 139 -24.85 -1.63 12.33
CA VAL A 139 -24.56 -3.06 12.50
C VAL A 139 -24.61 -3.52 13.96
N PHE A 140 -24.48 -2.60 14.92
CA PHE A 140 -24.57 -2.94 16.33
C PHE A 140 -26.00 -3.36 16.72
N ASP A 141 -27.02 -2.83 16.06
CA ASP A 141 -28.43 -3.13 16.36
C ASP A 141 -28.76 -4.60 16.07
N VAL A 142 -28.20 -5.16 14.98
CA VAL A 142 -28.37 -6.56 14.57
C VAL A 142 -27.27 -7.48 15.10
N ARG A 143 -26.40 -7.02 16.01
CA ARG A 143 -25.27 -7.79 16.52
C ARG A 143 -25.69 -9.14 17.11
N GLN A 144 -26.78 -9.18 17.88
CA GLN A 144 -27.20 -10.40 18.58
C GLN A 144 -27.72 -11.45 17.59
N GLU A 145 -28.54 -11.03 16.63
CA GLU A 145 -29.05 -11.90 15.56
C GLU A 145 -27.88 -12.44 14.72
N LEU A 146 -26.94 -11.59 14.34
CA LEU A 146 -25.75 -12.00 13.59
C LEU A 146 -24.88 -13.00 14.36
N MET A 147 -24.69 -12.80 15.67
CA MET A 147 -23.94 -13.73 16.53
C MET A 147 -24.69 -15.05 16.78
N SER A 148 -26.01 -15.11 16.57
CA SER A 148 -26.78 -16.36 16.67
C SER A 148 -26.76 -17.20 15.38
N LEU A 149 -26.51 -16.56 14.23
CA LEU A 149 -26.46 -17.20 12.92
C LEU A 149 -25.07 -17.81 12.61
N ILE A 150 -24.01 -17.23 13.20
CA ILE A 150 -22.62 -17.68 13.08
C ILE A 150 -22.34 -18.74 14.15
#